data_AF-A0A8H4EK29-F1
#
_entry.id   AF-A0A8H4EK29-F1
#
_cell.length_a   1.000
_cell.length_b   1.000
_cell.length_c   1.000
_cell.angle_alpha   90.00
_cell.angle_beta   90.00
_cell.angle_gamma   90.00
#
_symmetry.space_group_name_H-M   'P 1'
#
loop_
_entity.id
_entity.type
_entity.pdbx_description
1 polymer ?
#
loop_
_entity_poly.entity_id
_entity_poly.type
_entity_poly.pdbx_seq_one_letter_code
_entity_poly.pdbx_strand_id
1 'polypeptide(L)'
;MTVSDRRIHFIMETHSEQIAYRYRLEVSQEPVRARMCGFGDKDRRPIDPPPVVRLIVTSTDGTPVSESSIDHSMMIVHAGLWSEDCTEERSLVINPSTIPTQSAGPSSTVMSLNTPSSTRNLMGHCTSSAYVLNDHSGQQGIYFIFQDLSVRTEGTFTLKFSFCNVKELMVQ
;
A
#
# COMPACT_ATOMS: atom_id res chain seq x y z
N MET A 1 14.41 -1.77 -0.21
CA MET A 1 13.03 -1.45 0.19
C MET A 1 12.78 -2.27 1.43
N THR A 2 12.21 -1.69 2.48
CA THR A 2 12.03 -2.38 3.76
C THR A 2 10.55 -2.35 4.07
N VAL A 3 9.88 -3.46 4.36
CA VAL A 3 8.55 -3.35 4.96
C VAL A 3 8.72 -3.29 6.46
N SER A 4 8.20 -2.23 7.03
CA SER A 4 8.16 -2.09 8.47
C SER A 4 7.04 -2.98 8.99
N ASP A 5 7.43 -4.10 9.56
CA ASP A 5 6.61 -4.83 10.53
C ASP A 5 6.58 -4.05 11.85
N ARG A 6 6.04 -2.83 11.82
CA ARG A 6 5.63 -2.15 13.04
C ARG A 6 4.15 -2.38 13.21
N ARG A 7 3.80 -3.65 13.51
CA ARG A 7 2.57 -4.09 14.19
C ARG A 7 1.48 -3.03 14.13
N ILE A 8 0.88 -2.84 12.96
CA ILE A 8 -0.22 -1.90 12.87
C ILE A 8 -1.42 -2.60 13.49
N HIS A 9 -1.55 -2.42 14.80
CA HIS A 9 -2.75 -2.76 15.55
C HIS A 9 -3.85 -1.79 15.12
N PHE A 10 -4.55 -2.11 14.03
CA PHE A 10 -5.90 -1.60 13.87
C PHE A 10 -6.81 -2.46 14.75
N ILE A 11 -7.05 -2.00 15.98
CA ILE A 11 -8.24 -2.44 16.71
C ILE A 11 -9.40 -1.69 16.06
N MET A 12 -9.98 -2.26 15.01
CA MET A 12 -11.33 -1.90 14.61
C MET A 12 -12.27 -2.70 15.49
N GLU A 13 -12.66 -2.13 16.63
CA GLU A 13 -13.74 -2.67 17.44
C GLU A 13 -15.05 -2.35 16.74
N THR A 14 -15.72 -3.37 16.19
CA THR A 14 -17.06 -3.21 15.65
C THR A 14 -18.09 -3.82 16.59
N HIS A 15 -19.08 -3.01 16.95
CA HIS A 15 -20.31 -3.47 17.59
C HIS A 15 -21.27 -4.00 16.52
N SER A 16 -21.24 -5.30 16.29
CA SER A 16 -22.44 -6.05 15.90
C SER A 16 -22.84 -6.88 17.11
N GLU A 17 -24.13 -7.02 17.38
CA GLU A 17 -24.67 -7.48 18.66
C GLU A 17 -24.29 -8.91 19.10
N GLN A 18 -23.37 -9.64 18.44
CA GLN A 18 -22.97 -10.97 18.94
C GLN A 18 -21.49 -11.37 18.87
N ILE A 19 -20.62 -10.85 17.99
CA ILE A 19 -19.16 -11.11 18.07
C ILE A 19 -18.39 -9.93 17.45
N ALA A 20 -17.46 -9.35 18.22
CA ALA A 20 -16.52 -8.35 17.71
C ALA A 20 -15.23 -9.05 17.26
N TYR A 21 -14.73 -8.68 16.08
CA TYR A 21 -13.48 -9.22 15.55
C TYR A 21 -12.34 -8.21 15.68
N ARG A 22 -11.12 -8.73 15.76
CA ARG A 22 -9.87 -7.98 15.70
C ARG A 22 -9.10 -8.47 14.48
N TYR A 23 -8.74 -7.52 13.63
CA TYR A 23 -8.01 -7.76 12.39
C TYR A 23 -6.53 -7.41 12.56
N ARG A 24 -5.65 -8.23 12.00
CA ARG A 24 -4.21 -7.98 11.94
C ARG A 24 -3.68 -8.38 10.58
N LEU A 25 -2.81 -7.54 10.01
CA LEU A 25 -2.09 -7.87 8.79
C LEU A 25 -0.71 -8.40 9.13
N GLU A 26 -0.29 -9.45 8.42
CA GLU A 26 1.07 -9.99 8.47
C GLU A 26 1.64 -10.06 7.06
N VAL A 27 2.89 -9.64 6.88
CA VAL A 27 3.56 -9.72 5.57
C VAL A 27 4.09 -11.14 5.40
N SER A 28 3.51 -11.90 4.48
CA SER A 28 3.94 -13.27 4.16
C SER A 28 5.05 -13.30 3.10
N GLN A 29 5.12 -12.28 2.24
CA GLN A 29 6.22 -12.10 1.29
C GLN A 29 6.68 -10.65 1.29
N GLU A 30 7.95 -10.46 1.62
CA GLU A 30 8.61 -9.16 1.71
C GLU A 30 9.03 -8.63 0.33
N PRO A 31 8.72 -7.38 -0.04
CA PRO A 31 9.36 -6.70 -1.16
C PRO A 31 10.82 -6.40 -0.84
N VAL A 32 11.73 -6.86 -1.70
CA VAL A 32 13.16 -6.74 -1.47
C VAL A 32 13.72 -5.54 -2.23
N ARG A 33 13.38 -5.43 -3.51
CA ARG A 33 13.95 -4.43 -4.41
C ARG A 33 12.91 -3.88 -5.38
N ALA A 34 13.19 -2.67 -5.84
CA ALA A 34 12.44 -2.01 -6.89
C ALA A 34 13.44 -1.27 -7.78
N ARG A 35 13.08 -1.08 -9.05
CA ARG A 35 13.76 -0.13 -9.92
C ARG A 35 12.82 1.04 -10.13
N MET A 36 13.34 2.25 -9.95
CA MET A 36 12.54 3.46 -10.19
C MET A 36 12.05 3.49 -11.65
N CYS A 37 10.78 3.85 -11.86
CA CYS A 37 10.20 3.95 -13.21
C CYS A 37 10.26 5.37 -13.81
N GLY A 38 10.64 6.36 -13.00
CA GLY A 38 10.67 7.76 -13.42
C GLY A 38 9.30 8.35 -13.72
N PHE A 39 9.29 9.35 -14.60
CA PHE A 39 8.09 10.16 -14.89
C PHE A 39 7.46 9.89 -16.26
N GLY A 40 8.02 8.96 -17.04
CA GLY A 40 7.43 8.49 -18.29
C GLY A 40 6.69 7.17 -18.13
N ASP A 41 5.74 6.87 -19.03
CA ASP A 41 4.89 5.67 -18.92
C ASP A 41 5.50 4.39 -19.50
N LYS A 42 6.74 4.43 -19.99
CA LYS A 42 7.33 3.36 -20.81
C LYS A 42 8.19 2.33 -20.06
N ASP A 43 8.76 2.67 -18.90
CA ASP A 43 9.68 1.78 -18.15
C ASP A 43 9.13 1.45 -16.75
N ARG A 44 7.91 0.92 -16.72
CA ARG A 44 7.31 0.49 -15.46
C ARG A 44 7.80 -0.90 -15.07
N ARG A 45 8.38 -1.00 -13.87
CA ARG A 45 8.92 -2.25 -13.31
C ARG A 45 8.30 -2.48 -11.94
N PRO A 46 7.54 -3.57 -11.77
CA PRO A 46 7.00 -3.91 -10.47
C PRO A 46 8.10 -4.14 -9.43
N ILE A 47 7.75 -3.92 -8.17
CA ILE A 47 8.52 -4.32 -7.00
C ILE A 47 8.67 -5.84 -7.01
N ASP A 48 9.88 -6.31 -6.71
CA ASP A 48 10.25 -7.71 -6.76
C ASP A 48 10.93 -8.18 -5.45
N PRO A 49 10.49 -9.30 -4.86
CA PRO A 49 9.26 -10.03 -5.17
C PRO A 49 8.01 -9.21 -4.77
N PRO A 50 6.82 -9.52 -5.30
CA PRO A 50 5.60 -8.74 -5.01
C PRO A 50 5.19 -8.91 -3.53
N PRO A 51 4.77 -7.84 -2.82
CA PRO A 51 4.28 -8.00 -1.46
C PRO A 51 3.05 -8.90 -1.39
N VAL A 52 3.06 -9.83 -0.44
CA VAL A 52 1.89 -10.65 -0.09
C VAL A 52 1.59 -10.43 1.39
N VAL A 53 0.35 -10.07 1.68
CA VAL A 53 -0.11 -9.76 3.05
C VAL A 53 -1.21 -10.74 3.43
N ARG A 54 -1.09 -11.40 4.57
CA ARG A 54 -2.11 -12.27 5.17
C ARG A 54 -2.95 -11.50 6.18
N LEU A 55 -4.26 -11.75 6.18
CA LEU A 55 -5.17 -11.34 7.25
C LEU A 55 -5.21 -12.40 8.34
N ILE A 56 -5.03 -11.98 9.57
CA ILE A 56 -5.27 -12.75 10.78
C ILE A 56 -6.49 -12.16 11.46
N VAL A 57 -7.49 -12.99 11.75
CA VAL A 57 -8.70 -12.58 12.44
C VAL A 57 -8.83 -13.35 13.74
N THR A 58 -9.02 -12.60 14.83
CA THR A 58 -9.30 -13.15 16.15
C THR A 58 -10.60 -12.55 16.65
N SER A 59 -11.36 -13.30 17.44
CA SER A 59 -12.44 -12.75 18.25
C SER A 59 -11.85 -11.82 19.33
N THR A 60 -12.67 -10.94 19.92
CA THR A 60 -12.22 -10.01 20.98
C THR A 60 -11.70 -10.71 22.24
N ASP A 61 -12.14 -11.93 22.49
CA ASP A 61 -11.61 -12.81 23.55
C ASP A 61 -10.23 -13.41 23.22
N GLY A 62 -9.70 -13.16 22.03
CA GLY A 62 -8.42 -13.66 21.55
C GLY A 62 -8.49 -15.01 20.84
N THR A 63 -9.68 -15.61 20.72
CA THR A 63 -9.85 -16.90 20.05
C THR A 63 -9.60 -16.76 18.54
N PRO A 64 -8.75 -17.58 17.91
CA PRO A 64 -8.58 -17.58 16.46
C PRO A 64 -9.89 -17.91 15.74
N VAL A 65 -10.19 -17.18 14.68
CA VAL A 65 -11.41 -17.37 13.88
C VAL A 65 -11.02 -18.06 12.57
N SER A 66 -11.73 -19.14 12.22
CA SER A 66 -11.50 -19.86 10.96
C SER A 66 -11.77 -18.95 9.76
N GLU A 67 -10.87 -18.94 8.79
CA GLU A 67 -10.98 -18.13 7.57
C GLU A 67 -12.29 -18.38 6.80
N SER A 68 -12.80 -19.61 6.85
CA SER A 68 -14.06 -20.03 6.21
C SER A 68 -15.31 -19.42 6.85
N SER A 69 -15.22 -18.93 8.09
CA SER A 69 -16.37 -18.37 8.82
C SER A 69 -16.54 -16.86 8.60
N ILE A 70 -15.65 -16.25 7.82
CA ILE A 70 -15.60 -14.81 7.59
C ILE A 70 -16.00 -14.49 6.16
N ASP A 71 -16.99 -13.60 6.04
CA ASP A 71 -17.33 -12.98 4.76
C ASP A 71 -16.25 -11.96 4.38
N HIS A 72 -15.41 -12.34 3.43
CA HIS A 72 -14.27 -11.56 2.93
C HIS A 72 -14.59 -10.79 1.64
N SER A 73 -15.84 -10.82 1.16
CA SER A 73 -16.24 -10.28 -0.15
C SER A 73 -15.98 -8.78 -0.32
N MET A 74 -15.96 -8.03 0.79
CA MET A 74 -15.77 -6.57 0.81
C MET A 74 -14.51 -6.15 1.56
N MET A 75 -13.59 -7.08 1.81
CA MET A 75 -12.33 -6.81 2.46
C MET A 75 -11.28 -6.36 1.45
N ILE A 76 -10.66 -5.22 1.72
CA ILE A 76 -9.60 -4.64 0.89
C ILE A 76 -8.41 -4.24 1.73
N VAL A 77 -7.22 -4.25 1.12
CA VAL A 77 -6.01 -3.64 1.68
C VAL A 77 -5.45 -2.64 0.69
N HIS A 78 -5.12 -1.45 1.17
CA HIS A 78 -4.44 -0.40 0.42
C HIS A 78 -2.96 -0.30 0.82
N ALA A 79 -2.07 -0.22 -0.16
CA ALA A 79 -0.65 0.02 0.00
C ALA A 79 -0.33 1.51 -0.17
N GLY A 80 0.31 2.11 0.84
CA GLY A 80 0.88 3.44 0.79
C GLY A 80 2.41 3.41 0.84
N LEU A 81 3.06 4.46 0.35
CA LEU A 81 4.51 4.61 0.37
C LEU A 81 4.92 5.59 1.46
N TRP A 82 5.86 5.19 2.30
CA TRP A 82 6.32 5.93 3.47
C TRP A 82 7.85 6.04 3.45
N SER A 83 8.37 6.99 4.22
CA SER A 83 9.80 7.08 4.53
C SER A 83 10.31 5.79 5.19
N GLU A 84 11.61 5.54 5.08
CA GLU A 84 12.27 4.34 5.65
C GLU A 84 11.95 4.15 7.15
N ASP A 85 11.94 5.23 7.92
CA ASP A 85 11.63 5.25 9.35
C ASP A 85 10.12 5.19 9.69
N CYS A 86 9.26 5.20 8.66
CA CYS A 86 7.80 5.12 8.74
C CYS A 86 7.12 6.31 9.41
N THR A 87 7.73 7.49 9.36
CA THR A 87 7.18 8.70 9.99
C THR A 87 6.42 9.58 9.01
N GLU A 88 6.84 9.62 7.74
CA GLU A 88 6.28 10.51 6.73
C GLU A 88 5.70 9.74 5.55
N GLU A 89 4.52 10.14 5.11
CA GLU A 89 3.96 9.65 3.86
C GLU A 89 4.72 10.25 2.66
N ARG A 90 5.16 9.38 1.74
CA ARG A 90 5.92 9.74 0.53
C ARG A 90 5.09 9.49 -0.75
N SER A 91 3.78 9.73 -0.65
CA SER A 91 2.83 9.48 -1.72
C SER A 91 2.96 10.44 -2.91
N LEU A 92 3.51 11.65 -2.72
CA LEU A 92 3.61 12.67 -3.77
C LEU A 92 5.06 13.06 -4.05
N VAL A 93 5.36 13.27 -5.33
CA VAL A 93 6.66 13.74 -5.83
C VAL A 93 6.45 14.78 -6.92
N ILE A 94 7.38 15.73 -7.02
CA ILE A 94 7.38 16.74 -8.08
C ILE A 94 8.03 16.14 -9.33
N ASN A 95 7.39 16.29 -10.49
CA ASN A 95 8.02 15.94 -11.75
C ASN A 95 9.08 17.01 -12.14
N PRO A 96 10.38 16.66 -12.19
CA PRO A 96 11.44 17.62 -12.51
C PRO A 96 11.27 18.31 -13.85
N SER A 97 10.63 17.66 -14.84
CA SER A 97 10.39 18.27 -16.16
C SER A 97 9.39 19.43 -16.13
N THR A 98 8.73 19.66 -15.01
CA THR A 98 7.74 20.74 -14.81
C THR A 98 8.25 21.86 -13.92
N ILE A 99 9.49 21.77 -13.44
CA ILE A 99 10.11 22.83 -12.64
C ILE A 99 10.53 23.98 -13.57
N PRO A 100 10.13 25.23 -13.29
CA PRO A 100 10.58 26.39 -14.07
C PRO A 100 12.11 26.53 -14.02
N THR A 101 12.78 26.32 -15.14
CA THR A 101 14.21 26.64 -15.27
C THR A 101 14.37 28.12 -15.58
N GLN A 102 15.05 28.88 -14.72
CA GLN A 102 15.56 30.20 -15.10
C GLN A 102 16.60 29.98 -16.20
N SER A 103 16.28 30.32 -17.44
CA SER A 103 17.25 30.38 -18.52
C SER A 103 18.30 31.43 -18.17
N ALA A 104 19.53 31.00 -17.89
CA ALA A 104 20.70 31.87 -17.68
C ALA A 104 21.22 32.50 -19.00
N GLY A 105 20.30 32.95 -19.86
CA GLY A 105 20.58 33.66 -21.10
C GLY A 105 20.21 35.15 -20.95
N PRO A 106 21.01 36.09 -21.47
CA PRO A 106 20.86 37.53 -21.19
C PRO A 106 19.66 38.21 -21.90
N SER A 107 18.62 37.47 -22.33
CA SER A 107 17.48 38.08 -23.04
C SER A 107 16.17 37.27 -23.03
N SER A 108 15.69 36.85 -21.86
CA SER A 108 14.31 36.34 -21.75
C SER A 108 13.64 36.77 -20.45
N THR A 109 12.78 37.79 -20.53
CA THR A 109 11.96 38.34 -19.43
C THR A 109 10.70 37.49 -19.16
N VAL A 110 10.58 36.30 -19.75
CA VAL A 110 9.39 35.46 -19.61
C VAL A 110 9.57 34.54 -18.40
N MET A 111 9.01 34.94 -17.25
CA MET A 111 8.85 34.03 -16.12
C MET A 111 7.85 32.95 -16.51
N SER A 112 8.27 31.68 -16.53
CA SER A 112 7.32 30.57 -16.69
C SER A 112 6.45 30.50 -15.44
N LEU A 113 5.15 30.81 -15.59
CA LEU A 113 4.14 30.76 -14.53
C LEU A 113 3.64 29.34 -14.21
N ASN A 114 4.21 28.31 -14.84
CA ASN A 114 3.76 26.94 -14.63
C ASN A 114 4.16 26.48 -13.22
N THR A 115 3.14 26.18 -12.40
CA THR A 115 3.33 25.57 -11.09
C THR A 115 3.93 24.16 -11.27
N PRO A 116 4.90 23.76 -10.44
CA PRO A 116 5.44 22.41 -10.47
C PRO A 116 4.33 21.37 -10.32
N SER A 117 4.28 20.40 -11.24
CA SER A 117 3.26 19.36 -11.20
C SER A 117 3.65 18.29 -10.17
N SER A 118 2.77 18.06 -9.21
CA SER A 118 2.87 16.96 -8.26
C SER A 118 2.17 15.72 -8.80
N THR A 119 2.78 14.55 -8.62
CA THR A 119 2.22 13.27 -9.05
C THR A 119 2.43 12.20 -7.99
N ARG A 120 1.67 11.10 -8.07
CA ARG A 120 1.84 9.98 -7.14
C ARG A 120 3.17 9.27 -7.37
N ASN A 121 3.89 9.01 -6.28
CA ASN A 121 5.16 8.28 -6.30
C ASN A 121 4.96 6.76 -6.42
N LEU A 122 4.04 6.21 -5.62
CA LEU A 122 3.61 4.83 -5.75
C LEU A 122 2.61 4.70 -6.90
N MET A 123 2.84 3.74 -7.77
CA MET A 123 2.10 3.54 -9.00
C MET A 123 1.59 2.10 -9.12
N GLY A 124 0.54 1.94 -9.94
CA GLY A 124 -0.07 0.65 -10.24
C GLY A 124 -1.31 0.38 -9.42
N HIS A 125 -1.55 -0.91 -9.15
CA HIS A 125 -2.65 -1.38 -8.33
C HIS A 125 -2.28 -1.31 -6.85
N CYS A 126 -2.49 -0.13 -6.25
CA CYS A 126 -2.25 0.10 -4.82
C CYS A 126 -3.31 -0.52 -3.90
N THR A 127 -4.39 -1.09 -4.44
CA THR A 127 -5.45 -1.75 -3.66
C THR A 127 -5.56 -3.20 -4.10
N SER A 128 -5.62 -4.12 -3.13
CA SER A 128 -5.91 -5.54 -3.36
C SER A 128 -7.20 -5.93 -2.64
N SER A 129 -8.01 -6.75 -3.31
CA SER A 129 -9.09 -7.51 -2.67
C SER A 129 -8.53 -8.75 -1.97
N ALA A 130 -9.34 -9.34 -1.09
CA ALA A 130 -9.03 -10.58 -0.40
C ALA A 130 -9.07 -11.79 -1.36
N TYR A 131 -8.11 -12.70 -1.20
CA TYR A 131 -8.02 -13.98 -1.88
C TYR A 131 -7.90 -15.10 -0.85
N VAL A 132 -8.73 -16.14 -0.95
CA VAL A 132 -8.58 -17.34 -0.11
C VAL A 132 -7.66 -18.30 -0.83
N LEU A 133 -6.47 -18.53 -0.26
CA LEU A 133 -5.42 -19.35 -0.85
C LEU A 133 -4.86 -20.32 0.18
N ASN A 134 -4.21 -21.39 -0.28
CA ASN A 134 -3.42 -22.26 0.58
C ASN A 134 -1.96 -21.84 0.52
N ASP A 135 -1.28 -21.84 1.67
CA ASP A 135 0.17 -21.64 1.72
C ASP A 135 0.94 -22.90 1.27
N HIS A 136 2.27 -22.84 1.34
CA HIS A 136 3.17 -23.94 0.97
C HIS A 136 3.02 -25.18 1.85
N SER A 137 2.40 -25.06 3.03
CA SER A 137 2.07 -26.16 3.94
C SER A 137 0.65 -26.70 3.75
N GLY A 138 -0.11 -26.12 2.80
CA GLY A 138 -1.49 -26.49 2.52
C GLY A 138 -2.51 -25.84 3.46
N GLN A 139 -2.10 -24.89 4.31
CA GLN A 139 -3.01 -24.20 5.23
C GLN A 139 -3.71 -23.04 4.52
N GLN A 140 -5.02 -23.00 4.65
CA GLN A 140 -5.84 -21.93 4.06
C GLN A 140 -5.59 -20.61 4.81
N GLY A 141 -5.61 -19.51 4.07
CA GLY A 141 -5.49 -18.16 4.59
C GLY A 141 -6.18 -17.14 3.69
N ILE A 142 -6.45 -15.96 4.24
CA ILE A 142 -6.94 -14.81 3.48
C ILE A 142 -5.74 -13.92 3.16
N TYR A 143 -5.47 -13.70 1.87
CA TYR A 143 -4.29 -13.00 1.36
C TYR A 143 -4.66 -11.82 0.47
N PHE A 144 -3.77 -10.83 0.44
CA PHE A 144 -3.80 -9.66 -0.43
C PHE A 144 -2.49 -9.61 -1.21
N ILE A 145 -2.57 -9.53 -2.54
CA ILE A 145 -1.41 -9.69 -3.42
C ILE A 145 -1.18 -8.40 -4.19
N PHE A 146 0.01 -7.82 -4.01
CA PHE A 146 0.41 -6.57 -4.63
C PHE A 146 1.41 -6.81 -5.77
N GLN A 147 0.96 -7.54 -6.80
CA GLN A 147 1.79 -7.92 -7.94
C GLN A 147 2.18 -6.77 -8.87
N ASP A 148 1.53 -5.61 -8.69
CA ASP A 148 1.61 -4.51 -9.62
C ASP A 148 1.84 -3.18 -8.90
N LEU A 149 2.93 -3.09 -8.14
CA LEU A 149 3.39 -1.86 -7.49
C LEU A 149 4.71 -1.38 -8.09
N SER A 150 4.84 -0.09 -8.39
CA SER A 150 6.09 0.53 -8.85
C SER A 150 6.32 1.87 -8.16
N VAL A 151 7.57 2.31 -8.08
CA VAL A 151 7.95 3.59 -7.47
C VAL A 151 8.60 4.49 -8.52
N ARG A 152 8.20 5.76 -8.60
CA ARG A 152 8.75 6.70 -9.60
C ARG A 152 10.17 7.12 -9.31
N THR A 153 10.47 7.40 -8.05
CA THR A 153 11.76 7.97 -7.65
C THR A 153 12.67 6.93 -7.03
N GLU A 154 13.97 7.15 -7.11
CA GLU A 154 14.95 6.45 -6.29
C GLU A 154 14.81 6.82 -4.80
N GLY A 155 15.27 5.92 -3.93
CA GLY A 155 15.27 6.10 -2.48
C GLY A 155 15.01 4.81 -1.71
N THR A 156 15.13 4.90 -0.39
CA THR A 156 14.71 3.85 0.53
C THR A 156 13.34 4.19 1.08
N PHE A 157 12.40 3.27 0.91
CA PHE A 157 11.01 3.45 1.28
C PHE A 157 10.48 2.24 2.04
N THR A 158 9.36 2.50 2.71
CA THR A 158 8.55 1.49 3.36
C THR A 158 7.14 1.44 2.78
N LEU A 159 6.59 0.24 2.59
CA LEU A 159 5.17 0.07 2.30
C LEU A 159 4.38 -0.02 3.60
N LYS A 160 3.28 0.73 3.65
CA LYS A 160 2.28 0.64 4.72
C LYS A 160 1.01 0.03 4.15
N PHE A 161 0.54 -1.04 4.77
CA PHE A 161 -0.70 -1.71 4.39
C PHE A 161 -1.83 -1.32 5.35
N SER A 162 -2.94 -0.84 4.79
CA SER A 162 -4.13 -0.41 5.53
C SER A 162 -5.31 -1.28 5.14
N PHE A 163 -5.88 -1.99 6.12
CA PHE A 163 -7.06 -2.84 5.92
C PHE A 163 -8.35 -2.01 6.02
N CYS A 164 -9.36 -2.41 5.25
CA CYS A 164 -10.72 -1.90 5.36
C CYS A 164 -11.72 -3.02 5.02
N ASN A 165 -12.77 -3.15 5.83
CA ASN A 165 -13.95 -3.93 5.48
C ASN A 165 -15.07 -2.97 5.05
N VAL A 166 -15.33 -2.88 3.75
CA VAL A 166 -16.29 -1.90 3.21
C VAL A 166 -17.72 -2.22 3.67
N LYS A 167 -18.03 -3.49 3.93
CA LYS A 167 -19.34 -3.90 4.43
C LYS A 167 -19.70 -3.20 5.73
N GLU A 168 -18.74 -3.02 6.63
CA GLU A 168 -18.92 -2.36 7.92
C GLU A 168 -19.20 -0.85 7.77
N LEU A 169 -18.74 -0.22 6.68
CA LEU A 169 -19.00 1.19 6.38
C LEU A 169 -20.38 1.44 5.79
N MET A 170 -21.01 0.41 5.21
CA MET A 170 -22.30 0.52 4.53
C MET A 170 -23.51 0.31 5.46
N VAL A 171 -23.29 -0.10 6.71
CA VAL A 171 -24.35 -0.39 7.70
C VAL A 171 -24.67 0.85 8.55
N GLN A 172 -24.47 2.06 8.01
CA GLN A 172 -24.89 3.32 8.65
C GLN A 172 -26.34 3.69 8.35
#